data_AF-A0A5K1G1V3-F1
#
_entry.id   AF-A0A5K1G1V3-F1
#
_cell.length_a   1.000
_cell.length_b   1.000
_cell.length_c   1.000
_cell.angle_alpha   90.00
_cell.angle_beta   90.00
_cell.angle_gamma   90.00
#
_symmetry.space_group_name_H-M   'P 1'
#
loop_
_entity.id
_entity.type
_entity.pdbx_description
1 polymer ?
#
loop_
_entity_poly.entity_id
_entity_poly.type
_entity_poly.pdbx_seq_one_letter_code
_entity_poly.pdbx_strand_id
1 'polypeptide(L)' 'VKPKGVTMTVLLAKAAAMALAQHPVVNASCKDGKSFTYNSNINIAVAVAMDGGLITPVLQNVDK' A
#
# COMPACT_ATOMS: atom_id res chain seq x y z
N VAL A 1 -9.67 9.63 21.00
CA VAL A 1 -9.08 8.67 20.03
C VAL A 1 -10.21 7.75 19.57
N LYS A 2 -10.51 7.66 18.26
CA LYS A 2 -11.73 6.96 17.78
C LYS A 2 -11.70 5.46 18.14
N PRO A 3 -12.73 4.91 18.81
CA PRO A 3 -12.69 3.60 19.48
C PRO A 3 -12.59 2.38 18.55
N LYS A 4 -12.74 2.56 17.23
CA LYS A 4 -12.54 1.50 16.22
C LYS A 4 -11.42 1.81 15.22
N GLY A 5 -10.70 2.93 15.35
CA GLY A 5 -9.50 3.24 14.56
C GLY A 5 -9.66 3.32 13.03
N VAL A 6 -10.87 3.14 12.46
CA VAL A 6 -11.07 3.19 11.01
C VAL A 6 -11.14 4.65 10.55
N THR A 7 -10.17 5.03 9.71
CA THR A 7 -10.14 6.31 9.00
C THR A 7 -10.41 6.08 7.51
N MET A 8 -10.83 7.13 6.79
CA MET A 8 -11.06 7.04 5.35
C MET A 8 -9.81 6.54 4.61
N THR A 9 -8.62 6.95 5.05
CA THR A 9 -7.35 6.50 4.48
C THR A 9 -7.18 4.98 4.57
N VAL A 10 -7.57 4.36 5.69
CA VAL A 10 -7.50 2.90 5.86
C VAL A 10 -8.50 2.18 4.97
N LEU A 11 -9.71 2.72 4.81
CA LEU A 11 -10.72 2.17 3.90
C LEU A 11 -10.27 2.25 2.44
N LEU A 12 -9.72 3.40 2.03
CA LEU A 12 -9.15 3.57 0.68
C LEU A 12 -7.95 2.64 0.46
N ALA A 13 -7.07 2.50 1.45
CA ALA A 13 -5.94 1.57 1.36
C ALA A 13 -6.43 0.12 1.15
N LYS A 14 -7.46 -0.32 1.90
CA LYS A 14 -8.03 -1.66 1.71
C LYS A 14 -8.68 -1.84 0.33
N ALA A 15 -9.45 -0.85 -0.13
CA ALA A 15 -10.05 -0.90 -1.47
C ALA A 15 -8.99 -0.96 -2.59
N ALA A 16 -7.92 -0.16 -2.46
CA ALA A 16 -6.79 -0.21 -3.38
C ALA A 16 -6.10 -1.58 -3.32
N ALA A 17 -5.88 -2.14 -2.14
CA ALA A 17 -5.26 -3.45 -2.00
C ALA A 17 -6.08 -4.56 -2.68
N MET A 18 -7.41 -4.53 -2.54
CA MET A 18 -8.30 -5.48 -3.23
C MET A 18 -8.29 -5.31 -4.76
N ALA A 19 -8.09 -4.09 -5.27
CA ALA A 19 -7.91 -3.85 -6.71
C ALA A 19 -6.54 -4.37 -7.18
N LEU A 20 -5.47 -4.14 -6.42
CA LEU A 20 -4.14 -4.68 -6.72
C LEU A 20 -4.12 -6.21 -6.70
N ALA A 21 -4.94 -6.87 -5.87
CA ALA A 21 -5.08 -8.32 -5.85
C ALA A 21 -5.64 -8.88 -7.16
N GLN A 22 -6.55 -8.14 -7.81
CA GLN A 22 -7.12 -8.50 -9.11
C GLN A 22 -6.20 -8.12 -10.28
N HIS A 23 -5.31 -7.14 -10.08
CA HIS A 23 -4.38 -6.64 -11.11
C HIS A 23 -2.91 -6.74 -10.64
N PRO A 24 -2.32 -7.94 -10.60
CA PRO A 24 -0.98 -8.17 -10.06
C PRO A 24 0.14 -7.46 -10.84
N VAL A 25 -0.11 -7.08 -12.10
CA VAL A 25 0.82 -6.29 -12.93
C VAL A 25 1.13 -4.91 -12.33
N VAL A 26 0.21 -4.34 -11.56
CA VAL A 26 0.39 -3.03 -10.91
C VAL A 26 1.21 -3.17 -9.63
N ASN A 27 1.18 -4.33 -8.96
CA ASN A 27 1.98 -4.64 -7.77
C ASN A 27 3.38 -5.22 -8.10
N ALA A 28 3.79 -5.15 -9.36
CA ALA A 28 5.07 -5.66 -9.81
C ALA A 28 6.18 -4.62 -9.61
N SER A 29 7.36 -5.09 -9.21
CA SER A 29 8.58 -4.28 -9.16
C SER A 29 9.40 -4.52 -10.41
N CYS A 30 9.77 -3.46 -11.12
CA CYS A 30 10.76 -3.54 -12.20
C CYS A 30 12.16 -3.35 -11.63
N LYS A 31 12.99 -4.39 -11.70
CA LYS A 31 14.39 -4.32 -11.28
C LYS A 31 15.26 -4.14 -12.53
N ASP A 32 15.94 -3.00 -12.58
CA ASP A 32 16.92 -2.63 -13.62
C ASP A 32 16.38 -2.60 -15.07
N GLY A 33 15.06 -2.42 -15.27
CA GLY A 33 14.44 -2.38 -16.60
C GLY A 33 14.43 -3.73 -17.35
N LYS A 34 15.02 -4.78 -16.77
CA LYS A 34 15.22 -6.09 -17.42
C LYS A 34 14.37 -7.19 -16.81
N SER A 35 13.88 -7.01 -15.59
CA SER A 35 13.12 -8.05 -14.89
C SER A 35 11.96 -7.46 -14.11
N PHE A 36 10.77 -8.02 -14.31
CA PHE A 36 9.58 -7.71 -13.52
C PHE A 36 9.40 -8.80 -12.47
N THR A 37 9.36 -8.39 -11.20
CA THR A 37 9.08 -9.28 -10.07
C THR A 37 7.64 -9.04 -9.63
N TYR A 38 6.81 -10.09 -9.71
CA TYR A 38 5.43 -10.05 -9.23
C TYR A 38 5.39 -10.45 -7.76
N ASN A 39 4.97 -9.54 -6.89
CA ASN A 39 4.86 -9.80 -5.46
C ASN A 39 3.45 -10.30 -5.13
N SER A 40 3.35 -11.42 -4.41
CA SER A 40 2.07 -11.92 -3.91
C SER A 40 1.55 -11.13 -2.71
N ASN A 41 2.43 -10.47 -1.95
CA ASN A 41 2.02 -9.65 -0.81
C ASN A 41 1.69 -8.24 -1.27
N ILE A 42 0.59 -7.69 -0.76
CA ILE A 42 0.14 -6.33 -1.06
C ILE A 42 0.42 -5.45 0.15
N ASN A 43 1.49 -4.67 0.04
CA ASN A 43 1.91 -3.72 1.06
C ASN A 43 1.67 -2.31 0.53
N ILE A 44 0.96 -1.46 1.29
CA ILE A 44 0.64 -0.09 0.87
C ILE A 44 1.36 0.89 1.79
N ALA A 45 2.17 1.75 1.21
CA ALA A 45 2.78 2.87 1.90
C ALA A 45 1.81 4.06 1.92
N VAL A 46 1.63 4.68 3.08
CA VAL A 46 0.79 5.87 3.25
C VAL A 46 1.69 7.07 3.49
N ALA A 47 1.66 8.06 2.59
CA ALA A 47 2.42 9.29 2.74
C ALA A 47 1.81 10.18 3.84
N VAL A 48 2.60 10.53 4.85
CA VAL A 48 2.19 11.39 5.97
C VAL A 48 3.17 12.55 6.07
N ALA A 49 2.66 13.76 5.90
CA ALA A 49 3.44 14.98 6.09
C ALA A 49 3.71 15.21 7.58
N MET A 50 4.92 15.64 7.90
CA MET A 50 5.39 16.01 9.24
C MET A 50 6.10 17.36 9.17
N ASP A 51 6.25 18.04 10.31
CA ASP A 51 6.84 19.40 10.36
C ASP A 51 8.27 19.48 9.83
N GLY A 52 8.98 18.35 9.74
CA GLY A 52 10.36 18.25 9.23
C GLY A 52 10.52 17.42 7.95
N GLY A 53 9.43 16.98 7.30
CA GLY A 53 9.53 16.17 6.08
C GLY A 53 8.33 15.28 5.78
N LEU A 54 8.59 14.19 5.06
CA LEU A 54 7.58 13.21 4.68
C LEU A 54 8.00 11.83 5.20
N ILE A 55 7.10 11.16 5.90
CA ILE A 55 7.27 9.75 6.24
C ILE A 55 6.28 8.90 5.45
N THR A 56 6.67 7.67 5.15
CA THR A 56 5.85 6.70 4.41
C THR A 56 5.75 5.39 5.19
N PRO A 57 4.96 5.35 6.30
CA PRO A 57 4.66 4.09 6.97
C PRO A 57 4.05 3.08 5.99
N VAL A 58 4.51 1.83 6.08
CA VAL A 58 4.03 0.73 5.26
C VAL A 58 3.03 -0.10 6.05
N LEU A 59 1.81 -0.21 5.53
CA LEU A 59 0.82 -1.18 5.99
C LEU A 59 1.09 -2.50 5.25
N GLN A 60 1.31 -3.58 5.99
CA GLN A 60 1.62 -4.89 5.43
C GLN A 60 0.35 -5.72 5.23
N ASN A 61 0.30 -6.48 4.13
CA ASN A 61 -0.81 -7.40 3.81
C ASN A 61 -2.20 -6.74 3.91
N VAL A 62 -2.38 -5.59 3.24
CA VAL A 62 -3.58 -4.74 3.38
C VAL A 62 -4.84 -5.36 2.76
N ASP A 63 -4.66 -6.38 1.92
CA ASP A 63 -5.73 -7.18 1.34
C ASP A 63 -6.44 -8.09 2.36
N LYS A 64 -5.81 -8.38 3.50
CA LYS A 64 -6.36 -9.22 4.57
C LYS A 64 -7.18 -8.38 5.56
#